data_AF-U4VC69-F1
#
_entry.id   AF-U4VC69-F1
#
_cell.length_a   1.000
_cell.length_b   1.000
_cell.length_c   1.000
_cell.angle_alpha   90.00
_cell.angle_beta   90.00
_cell.angle_gamma   90.00
#
_symmetry.space_group_name_H-M   'P 1'
#
loop_
_entity.id
_entity.type
_entity.pdbx_description
1 polymer ?
#
loop_
_entity_poly.entity_id
_entity_poly.type
_entity_poly.pdbx_seq_one_letter_code
_entity_poly.pdbx_strand_id
1 'polypeptide(L)'
;MENFSLLMDGFAHILSFNHVLLMMLGVTLGILVGVLPGLGAPNGVSLLLPLTFTMDPISAIILLSCMYWGALFGGRQRPFCSTFRGNLRP
;
A
#
# COMPACT_ATOMS: atom_id res chain seq x y z
N MET A 1 10.99 -6.65 -30.79
CA MET A 1 11.41 -7.82 -29.99
C MET A 1 11.93 -7.43 -28.60
N GLU A 2 12.34 -6.18 -28.37
CA GLU A 2 12.79 -5.65 -27.06
C GLU A 2 11.69 -5.52 -26.00
N ASN A 3 10.45 -5.23 -26.39
CA ASN A 3 9.34 -5.07 -25.43
C ASN A 3 9.07 -6.34 -24.62
N PHE A 4 9.32 -7.50 -25.21
CA PHE A 4 9.16 -8.79 -24.53
C PHE A 4 10.26 -9.01 -23.49
N SER A 5 11.49 -8.53 -23.74
CA SER A 5 12.57 -8.61 -22.75
C SER A 5 12.31 -7.65 -21.59
N LEU A 6 11.82 -6.43 -21.85
CA LEU A 6 11.47 -5.46 -20.81
C LEU A 6 10.36 -5.98 -19.87
N LEU A 7 9.34 -6.66 -20.41
CA LEU A 7 8.29 -7.29 -19.60
C LEU A 7 8.85 -8.43 -18.75
N MET A 8 9.70 -9.28 -19.33
CA MET A 8 10.30 -10.42 -18.64
C MET A 8 11.25 -9.98 -17.52
N ASP A 9 11.98 -8.88 -17.73
CA ASP A 9 12.88 -8.28 -16.74
C ASP A 9 12.09 -7.66 -15.56
N GLY A 10 10.95 -7.02 -15.84
CA GLY A 10 10.03 -6.54 -14.81
C GLY A 10 9.48 -7.64 -13.90
N PHE A 11 9.09 -8.80 -14.48
CA PHE A 11 8.68 -9.96 -13.69
C PHE A 11 9.83 -10.54 -12.87
N ALA A 12 11.05 -10.58 -13.42
CA ALA A 12 12.24 -11.03 -12.71
C ALA A 12 12.58 -10.11 -11.52
N HIS A 13 12.35 -8.80 -11.66
CA HIS A 13 12.52 -7.86 -10.56
C HIS A 13 11.49 -8.05 -9.45
N ILE A 14 10.21 -8.23 -9.77
CA ILE A 14 9.16 -8.47 -8.76
C ILE A 14 9.41 -9.77 -7.98
N LEU A 15 9.94 -10.80 -8.65
CA LEU A 15 10.26 -12.10 -8.05
C LEU A 15 11.58 -12.09 -7.24
N SER A 16 12.35 -11.00 -7.29
CA SER A 16 13.61 -10.89 -6.57
C SER A 16 13.38 -10.81 -5.07
N PHE A 17 14.19 -11.57 -4.33
CA PHE A 17 14.06 -11.76 -2.89
C PHE A 17 14.08 -10.46 -2.08
N ASN A 18 14.81 -9.45 -2.56
CA ASN A 18 14.87 -8.13 -1.93
C ASN A 18 13.51 -7.40 -1.92
N HIS A 19 12.78 -7.44 -3.04
CA HIS A 19 11.48 -6.75 -3.13
C HIS A 19 10.42 -7.50 -2.32
N VAL A 20 10.45 -8.84 -2.31
CA VAL A 20 9.52 -9.67 -1.52
C VAL A 20 9.66 -9.43 -0.01
N LEU A 21 10.90 -9.30 0.50
CA LEU A 21 11.14 -8.96 1.91
C LEU A 21 10.61 -7.57 2.29
N LEU A 22 10.86 -6.56 1.43
CA LEU A 22 10.30 -5.22 1.61
C LEU A 22 8.77 -5.24 1.58
N MET A 23 8.19 -6.07 0.70
CA MET A 23 6.74 -6.24 0.57
C MET A 23 6.13 -6.82 1.85
N MET A 24 6.76 -7.83 2.47
CA MET A 24 6.33 -8.39 3.76
C MET A 24 6.43 -7.38 4.91
N LEU A 25 7.52 -6.60 4.97
CA LEU A 25 7.65 -5.52 5.95
C LEU A 25 6.59 -4.43 5.75
N GLY A 26 6.33 -4.04 4.50
CA GLY A 26 5.30 -3.07 4.13
C GLY A 26 3.89 -3.53 4.49
N VAL A 27 3.55 -4.80 4.25
CA VAL A 27 2.27 -5.40 4.69
C VAL A 27 2.17 -5.41 6.21
N THR A 28 3.23 -5.80 6.91
CA THR A 28 3.23 -5.87 8.38
C THR A 28 3.01 -4.50 9.00
N LEU A 29 3.73 -3.47 8.51
CA LEU A 29 3.54 -2.08 8.93
C LEU A 29 2.15 -1.55 8.54
N GLY A 30 1.64 -1.91 7.34
CA GLY A 30 0.31 -1.51 6.88
C GLY A 30 -0.83 -2.09 7.73
N ILE A 31 -0.71 -3.35 8.15
CA ILE A 31 -1.64 -3.97 9.10
C ILE A 31 -1.54 -3.27 10.46
N LEU A 32 -0.32 -3.00 10.95
CA LEU A 32 -0.10 -2.34 12.25
C LEU A 32 -0.69 -0.93 12.31
N VAL A 33 -0.54 -0.16 11.23
CA VAL A 33 -1.18 1.15 11.06
C VAL A 33 -2.69 1.01 10.94
N GLY A 34 -3.19 -0.01 10.23
CA GLY A 34 -4.62 -0.28 10.08
C GLY A 34 -5.34 -0.71 11.37
N VAL A 35 -4.61 -1.24 12.34
CA VAL A 35 -5.16 -1.64 13.65
C VAL A 35 -5.34 -0.44 14.59
N LEU A 36 -4.64 0.70 14.37
CA LEU A 36 -4.77 1.90 15.20
C LEU A 36 -6.06 2.69 14.85
N PRO A 37 -7.10 2.66 15.71
CA PRO A 37 -8.35 3.34 15.43
C PRO A 37 -8.15 4.87 15.50
N GLY A 38 -8.07 5.53 14.35
CA GLY A 38 -7.88 6.99 14.26
C GLY A 38 -6.92 7.45 13.16
N LEU A 39 -6.06 6.56 12.67
CA LEU A 39 -5.22 6.81 11.48
C LEU A 39 -5.88 6.12 10.29
N GLY A 40 -6.76 6.84 9.58
CA GLY A 40 -7.43 6.31 8.40
C GLY A 40 -6.42 5.90 7.31
N ALA A 41 -6.84 4.98 6.43
CA ALA A 41 -6.09 4.55 5.25
C ALA A 41 -5.42 5.70 4.44
N PRO A 42 -6.06 6.86 4.18
CA PRO A 42 -5.41 7.95 3.45
C PRO A 42 -4.24 8.61 4.19
N ASN A 43 -4.24 8.61 5.53
CA ASN A 43 -3.17 9.22 6.32
C ASN A 43 -1.88 8.39 6.28
N GLY A 44 -2.00 7.05 6.25
CA GLY A 44 -0.86 6.15 6.10
C GLY A 44 -0.18 6.27 4.74
N VAL A 45 -0.97 6.41 3.67
CA VAL A 45 -0.45 6.63 2.31
C VAL A 45 0.27 7.98 2.20
N SER A 46 -0.25 9.04 2.83
CA SER A 46 0.40 10.36 2.84
C SER A 46 1.72 10.38 3.62
N LEU A 47 1.87 9.53 4.66
CA LEU A 47 3.12 9.38 5.41
C LEU A 47 4.19 8.60 4.63
N LEU A 48 3.77 7.66 3.79
CA LEU A 48 4.68 6.87 2.96
C LEU A 48 5.13 7.60 1.69
N LEU A 49 4.34 8.52 1.16
CA LEU A 49 4.67 9.31 -0.02
C LEU A 49 6.08 9.96 0.06
N PRO A 50 6.48 10.65 1.14
CA PRO A 50 7.85 11.17 1.26
C PRO A 50 8.91 10.06 1.36
N LEU A 51 8.57 8.91 1.95
CA LEU A 51 9.48 7.77 2.11
C LEU A 51 9.68 7.01 0.80
N THR A 52 8.70 7.07 -0.12
CA THR A 52 8.81 6.47 -1.45
C THR A 52 9.75 7.22 -2.40
N PHE A 53 10.06 8.49 -2.14
CA PHE A 53 11.00 9.25 -2.98
C PHE A 53 12.47 8.85 -2.81
N THR A 54 12.79 8.14 -1.72
CA THR A 54 14.16 7.66 -1.46
C THR A 54 14.38 6.22 -1.94
N MET A 55 13.35 5.55 -2.45
CA MET A 55 13.39 4.15 -2.89
C MET A 55 13.24 4.02 -4.40
N ASP A 56 13.65 2.86 -4.93
CA ASP A 56 13.41 2.50 -6.32
C ASP A 56 11.90 2.51 -6.65
N PRO A 57 11.48 3.07 -7.81
CA PRO A 57 10.07 3.21 -8.18
C PRO A 57 9.29 1.90 -8.14
N ILE A 58 9.92 0.76 -8.44
CA ILE A 58 9.26 -0.55 -8.40
C ILE A 58 8.93 -0.93 -6.95
N SER A 59 9.89 -0.74 -6.04
CA SER A 59 9.71 -1.01 -4.61
C SER A 59 8.65 -0.10 -4.00
N ALA A 60 8.64 1.18 -4.38
CA ALA A 60 7.69 2.17 -3.89
C ALA A 60 6.23 1.81 -4.24
N ILE A 61 5.96 1.44 -5.50
CA ILE A 61 4.62 1.06 -5.98
C ILE A 61 4.13 -0.21 -5.28
N ILE A 62 5.02 -1.18 -5.11
CA ILE A 62 4.73 -2.43 -4.40
C ILE A 62 4.35 -2.15 -2.94
N LEU A 63 5.15 -1.34 -2.25
CA LEU A 63 4.94 -1.01 -0.83
C LEU A 63 3.66 -0.21 -0.61
N LEU A 64 3.39 0.78 -1.47
CA LEU A 64 2.13 1.56 -1.45
C LEU A 64 0.91 0.66 -1.70
N SER A 65 0.97 -0.23 -2.69
CA SER A 65 -0.12 -1.16 -2.99
C SER A 65 -0.38 -2.12 -1.84
N CYS A 66 0.67 -2.74 -1.31
CA CYS A 66 0.58 -3.66 -0.19
C CYS A 66 0.09 -2.98 1.09
N MET A 67 0.51 -1.74 1.36
CA MET A 67 0.05 -1.00 2.53
C MET A 67 -1.41 -0.58 2.40
N TYR A 68 -1.84 -0.14 1.21
CA TYR A 68 -3.24 0.20 0.94
C TYR A 68 -4.16 -0.99 1.19
N TRP A 69 -3.83 -2.15 0.62
CA TRP A 69 -4.58 -3.39 0.85
C TRP A 69 -4.45 -3.88 2.29
N GLY A 70 -3.27 -3.82 2.92
CA GLY A 70 -3.06 -4.20 4.31
C GLY A 70 -3.88 -3.36 5.30
N ALA A 71 -3.96 -2.04 5.07
CA ALA A 71 -4.77 -1.12 5.87
C ALA A 71 -6.27 -1.34 5.69
N LEU A 72 -6.71 -1.79 4.50
CA LEU A 72 -8.10 -2.21 4.25
C LEU A 72 -8.51 -3.42 5.10
N PHE A 73 -7.58 -4.33 5.42
CA PHE A 73 -7.87 -5.56 6.19
C PHE A 73 -7.54 -5.44 7.70
N GLY A 74 -6.66 -4.52 8.12
CA GLY A 74 -6.21 -4.38 9.51
C GLY A 74 -7.27 -3.90 10.51
N GLY A 75 -8.34 -3.26 10.04
CA GLY A 75 -9.42 -2.76 10.87
C GLY A 75 -10.78 -3.11 10.29
N ARG A 76 -11.45 -4.11 10.88
CA ARG A 76 -12.86 -4.43 10.63
C ARG A 76 -13.68 -3.15 10.38
N GLN A 77 -14.25 -3.04 9.19
CA GLN A 77 -15.25 -2.08 8.72
C GLN A 77 -15.82 -1.15 9.80
N ARG A 78 -15.20 0.00 10.08
CA ARG A 78 -15.84 1.19 10.69
C ARG A 78 -15.00 2.42 10.28
N PRO A 79 -15.47 3.39 9.46
CA PRO A 79 -16.80 3.58 8.90
C PRO A 79 -16.79 4.21 7.48
N PHE A 80 -16.48 3.44 6.43
CA PHE A 80 -16.74 3.91 5.06
C PHE A 80 -18.24 4.22 4.83
N CYS A 81 -19.11 3.58 5.63
CA CYS A 81 -20.54 3.88 5.67
C CYS A 81 -20.92 5.17 6.45
N SER A 82 -20.11 5.70 7.39
CA SER A 82 -20.46 6.98 8.06
C SER A 82 -19.97 8.21 7.30
N THR A 83 -18.91 8.10 6.49
CA THR A 83 -18.47 9.19 5.61
C THR A 83 -19.44 9.43 4.45
N PHE A 84 -20.19 8.42 4.00
CA PHE A 84 -21.29 8.60 3.02
C PHE A 84 -22.66 8.89 3.66
N ARG A 85 -22.85 8.66 4.97
CA ARG A 85 -24.10 8.99 5.70
C ARG A 85 -24.14 10.44 6.20
N GLY A 86 -23.00 11.15 6.21
CA GLY A 86 -22.93 12.58 6.54
C GLY A 86 -23.36 13.53 5.42
N ASN A 87 -23.39 13.07 4.17
CA ASN A 87 -23.78 13.87 2.99
C ASN A 87 -25.24 13.63 2.54
N LEU A 88 -26.06 13.02 3.41
CA LEU A 88 -27.48 12.73 3.18
C LEU A 88 -28.34 13.07 4.40
N ARG A 89 -27.98 14.14 5.13
CA ARG A 89 -28.94 14.82 6.02
C ARG A 89 -29.32 16.15 5.34
N PRO A 90 -30.53 16.27 4.77
CA PRO A 90 -31.08 17.56 4.34
C PRO A 90 -31.32 18.49 5.54
#